data_AF-A0A8E6B2Y0-F1
#
_entry.id   AF-A0A8E6B2Y0-F1
#
_cell.length_a   1.000
_cell.length_b   1.000
_cell.length_c   1.000
_cell.angle_alpha   90.00
_cell.angle_beta   90.00
_cell.angle_gamma   90.00
#
_symmetry.space_group_name_H-M   'P 1'
#
loop_
_entity.id
_entity.type
_entity.pdbx_description
1 polymer ?
#
loop_
_entity_poly.entity_id
_entity_poly.type
_entity_poly.pdbx_seq_one_letter_code
_entity_poly.pdbx_strand_id
1 'polypeptide(L)' 'MHWSLDVTFGDDDSRVRKDNGPQNFARIKRLALSIVANASGKESMAVKRLKACASDERRELIIREFLQL' A
#
# COMPACT_ATOMS: atom_id res chain seq x y z
N MET A 1 -11.74 7.93 4.20
CA MET A 1 -10.91 8.15 2.99
C MET A 1 -11.00 6.90 2.11
N HIS A 2 -11.94 6.86 1.16
CA HIS A 2 -12.07 5.75 0.19
C HIS A 2 -11.13 5.97 -1.01
N TRP A 3 -11.14 7.19 -1.55
CA TRP A 3 -10.36 7.63 -2.71
C TRP A 3 -8.87 7.27 -2.70
N SER A 4 -8.19 7.32 -1.55
CA SER A 4 -6.75 7.01 -1.51
C SER A 4 -6.44 5.56 -1.90
N LEU A 5 -7.34 4.61 -1.64
CA LEU A 5 -7.17 3.22 -2.10
C LEU A 5 -7.41 3.13 -3.60
N ASP A 6 -8.43 3.82 -4.10
CA ASP A 6 -8.83 3.80 -5.50
C ASP A 6 -7.68 4.33 -6.38
N VAL A 7 -7.09 5.48 -6.04
CA VAL A 7 -5.99 6.08 -6.84
C VAL A 7 -4.65 5.37 -6.64
N THR A 8 -4.39 4.77 -5.47
CA THR A 8 -3.08 4.15 -5.20
C THR A 8 -3.00 2.69 -5.67
N PHE A 9 -4.13 1.96 -5.61
CA PHE A 9 -4.23 0.52 -5.90
C PHE A 9 -5.18 0.17 -7.04
N GLY A 10 -5.87 1.15 -7.66
CA GLY A 10 -6.85 0.88 -8.73
C GLY A 10 -8.02 0.04 -8.21
N ASP A 11 -8.53 0.36 -7.01
CA ASP A 11 -9.54 -0.47 -6.34
C ASP A 11 -10.87 -0.53 -7.10
N ASP A 12 -11.20 0.51 -7.88
CA ASP A 12 -12.38 0.53 -8.78
C ASP A 12 -12.36 -0.63 -9.81
N ASP A 13 -11.16 -1.01 -10.29
CA ASP A 13 -10.95 -2.09 -11.25
C ASP A 13 -10.71 -3.45 -10.56
N SER A 14 -10.81 -3.53 -9.23
CA SER A 14 -10.54 -4.74 -8.46
C SER A 14 -11.53 -5.86 -8.82
N ARG A 15 -11.00 -7.03 -9.19
CA ARG A 15 -11.79 -8.22 -9.53
C ARG A 15 -12.06 -9.15 -8.34
N VAL A 16 -11.56 -8.81 -7.16
CA VAL A 16 -11.74 -9.60 -5.94
C VAL A 16 -13.19 -9.48 -5.49
N ARG A 17 -13.99 -10.55 -5.66
CA ARG A 17 -15.44 -10.57 -5.34
C ARG A 17 -15.93 -11.79 -4.56
N LYS A 18 -15.06 -12.78 -4.31
CA LYS A 18 -15.44 -14.05 -3.69
C LYS A 18 -15.34 -13.99 -2.17
N ASP A 19 -16.36 -14.49 -1.48
CA ASP A 19 -16.42 -14.64 -0.01
C ASP A 19 -15.98 -13.36 0.73
N ASN A 20 -15.12 -13.51 1.74
CA ASN A 20 -14.52 -12.41 2.50
C ASN A 20 -13.35 -11.72 1.76
N GLY A 21 -13.10 -12.06 0.50
CA GLY A 21 -12.03 -11.51 -0.33
C GLY A 21 -12.01 -9.97 -0.34
N PRO A 22 -13.13 -9.29 -0.69
CA PRO A 22 -13.18 -7.82 -0.71
C PRO A 22 -12.77 -7.19 0.63
N GLN A 23 -13.31 -7.71 1.74
CA GLN A 23 -13.04 -7.16 3.07
C GLN A 23 -11.59 -7.41 3.51
N ASN A 24 -11.06 -8.60 3.26
CA ASN A 24 -9.69 -8.95 3.59
C ASN A 24 -8.69 -8.11 2.79
N PHE A 25 -8.91 -7.98 1.49
CA PHE A 25 -8.06 -7.17 0.62
C PHE A 25 -8.11 -5.70 1.01
N ALA A 26 -9.28 -5.15 1.34
CA ALA A 26 -9.40 -3.78 1.81
C ALA A 26 -8.57 -3.53 3.08
N ARG A 27 -8.54 -4.47 4.03
CA ARG A 27 -7.70 -4.37 5.24
C ARG A 27 -6.21 -4.38 4.89
N ILE A 28 -5.78 -5.31 4.03
CA ILE A 28 -4.37 -5.42 3.60
C ILE A 28 -3.94 -4.15 2.87
N LYS A 29 -4.75 -3.63 1.94
CA LYS A 29 -4.43 -2.40 1.20
C LYS A 29 -4.33 -1.19 2.13
N ARG A 30 -5.19 -1.09 3.14
CA ARG A 30 -5.08 -0.03 4.16
C ARG A 30 -3.78 -0.13 4.94
N LEU A 31 -3.39 -1.33 5.39
CA LEU A 31 -2.10 -1.53 6.06
C LEU A 31 -0.93 -1.13 5.15
N ALA A 32 -0.93 -1.60 3.90
CA ALA A 32 0.10 -1.25 2.92
C ALA A 32 0.15 0.26 2.66
N LEU A 33 -1.01 0.93 2.57
CA LEU A 33 -1.10 2.37 2.42
C LEU A 33 -0.49 3.11 3.62
N SER A 34 -0.78 2.66 4.85
CA SER A 34 -0.19 3.23 6.07
C SER A 34 1.33 3.11 6.09
N ILE A 35 1.88 1.95 5.72
CA ILE A 35 3.34 1.74 5.62
C ILE A 35 3.95 2.70 4.59
N VAL A 36 3.36 2.77 3.39
CA VAL A 36 3.85 3.63 2.31
C VAL A 36 3.72 5.12 2.66
N ALA A 37 2.70 5.51 3.40
CA ALA A 37 2.49 6.89 3.83
C ALA A 37 3.52 7.34 4.87
N ASN A 38 3.97 6.41 5.73
CA ASN A 38 5.00 6.68 6.73
C ASN A 38 6.41 6.78 6.12
N ALA A 39 6.62 6.17 4.94
CA ALA A 39 7.92 6.20 4.28
C ALA A 39 8.36 7.64 3.99
N SER A 40 9.62 7.94 4.32
CA SER A 40 10.23 9.24 4.07
C SER A 40 10.30 9.57 2.56
N GLY A 41 10.36 10.86 2.23
CA GLY A 41 10.49 11.34 0.84
C GLY A 41 9.27 12.11 0.32
N LYS A 42 9.49 12.86 -0.76
CA LYS A 42 8.49 13.76 -1.39
C LYS A 42 7.74 13.12 -2.56
N GLU A 43 8.02 11.86 -2.88
CA GLU A 43 7.32 11.20 -3.99
C GLU A 43 5.85 10.94 -3.66
N SER A 44 5.04 10.78 -4.72
CA SER A 44 3.64 10.41 -4.55
C SER A 44 3.50 9.00 -3.95
N MET A 45 2.35 8.73 -3.33
CA MET A 45 2.02 7.41 -2.76
C MET A 45 2.17 6.28 -3.79
N ALA A 46 1.75 6.51 -5.04
CA ALA A 46 1.88 5.54 -6.13
C ALA A 46 3.34 5.23 -6.45
N VAL A 47 4.21 6.24 -6.49
CA VAL A 47 5.65 6.06 -6.75
C VAL A 47 6.34 5.35 -5.58
N LYS A 48 6.05 5.75 -4.34
CA LYS A 48 6.60 5.06 -3.15
C LYS A 48 6.20 3.58 -3.13
N ARG A 49 4.93 3.27 -3.41
CA ARG A 49 4.44 1.89 -3.56
C ARG A 49 5.18 1.15 -4.68
N LEU A 50 5.34 1.77 -5.85
CA LEU A 50 6.01 1.15 -6.99
C LEU A 50 7.48 0.82 -6.68
N LYS A 51 8.22 1.74 -6.04
CA LYS A 51 9.60 1.50 -5.61
C LYS A 51 9.71 0.35 -4.62
N ALA A 52 8.80 0.26 -3.65
CA ALA A 52 8.75 -0.87 -2.72
C ALA A 52 8.33 -2.20 -3.40
N CYS A 53 7.55 -2.12 -4.47
CA CYS A 53 7.21 -3.29 -5.28
C CYS A 53 8.39 -3.78 -6.12
N ALA A 54 9.31 -2.88 -6.50
CA ALA A 54 10.41 -3.16 -7.41
C ALA A 54 11.75 -3.52 -6.72
N SER A 55 11.89 -3.30 -5.41
CA SER A 55 13.10 -3.63 -4.64
C SER A 55 12.74 -4.16 -3.26
N ASP A 56 13.34 -5.28 -2.91
CA ASP A 56 13.16 -5.94 -1.62
C ASP A 56 13.83 -5.13 -0.50
N GLU A 57 15.00 -4.56 -0.77
CA GLU A 57 15.71 -3.67 0.15
C GLU A 57 14.86 -2.43 0.45
N ARG A 58 14.26 -1.82 -0.59
CA ARG A 58 13.38 -0.65 -0.39
C ARG A 58 12.13 -1.03 0.40
N ARG A 59 11.56 -2.21 0.15
CA ARG A 59 10.38 -2.71 0.86
C ARG A 59 10.67 -2.98 2.34
N GLU A 60 11.80 -3.61 2.64
CA GLU A 60 12.22 -3.87 4.01
C GLU A 60 12.46 -2.55 4.77
N LEU A 61 13.16 -1.60 4.14
CA LEU A 61 13.45 -0.29 4.74
C LEU A 61 12.16 0.42 5.20
N ILE A 62 11.14 0.52 4.34
CA ILE A 62 9.90 1.22 4.71
C ILE A 62 9.09 0.48 5.78
N ILE A 63 9.19 -0.86 5.84
CA ILE A 63 8.53 -1.65 6.88
C ILE A 63 9.23 -1.41 8.23
N ARG A 64 10.56 -1.39 8.24
CA ARG A 64 11.37 -1.06 9.43
C ARG A 64 11.08 0.35 9.94
N GLU A 65 11.09 1.33 9.04
CA GLU A 65 10.71 2.72 9.36
C GLU A 65 9.31 2.80 9.99
N PHE A 66 8.34 2.03 9.47
CA PHE A 66 6.98 1.99 10.01
C PHE A 66 6.90 1.32 11.39
N LEU A 67 7.69 0.26 11.62
CA LEU A 67 7.70 -0.50 12.87
C LEU A 67 8.63 0.10 13.94
N GLN A 68 9.41 1.13 13.60
CA GLN A 68 10.42 1.74 14.48
C GLN A 68 11.50 0.74 14.94
N LEU A 69 11.90 -0.17 14.03
CA LEU A 69 12.94 -1.19 14.21
C LEU A 69 14.18 -0.86 13.39
#